data_AF-A0A1C5ZC22-F1
#
_entry.id   AF-A0A1C5ZC22-F1
#
_cell.length_a   1.000
_cell.length_b   1.000
_cell.length_c   1.000
_cell.angle_alpha   90.00
_cell.angle_beta   90.00
_cell.angle_gamma   90.00
#
_symmetry.space_group_name_H-M   'P 1'
#
loop_
_entity.id
_entity.type
_entity.pdbx_description
1 polymer ?
#
loop_
_entity_poly.entity_id
_entity_poly.type
_entity_poly.pdbx_seq_one_letter_code
_entity_poly.pdbx_strand_id
1 'polypeptide(L)'
;MIDRKTFEYGGYHFTPIRKFYKKEGDFFAISKRLASDPNLGLCTYQERQKVPFDYRGFYAVSTDKECDIFRCEENGLLYVPGKNELFIYHEPKQKKRNSIADALSQSRNVTDATGISGGRQSSDPER
;
A
#
# COMPACT_ATOMS: atom_id res chain seq x y z
N MET A 1 19.37 -14.52 3.11
CA MET A 1 18.11 -13.95 3.61
C MET A 1 18.50 -12.75 4.45
N ILE A 2 18.01 -11.55 4.13
CA ILE A 2 18.28 -10.38 4.99
C ILE A 2 17.40 -10.59 6.22
N ASP A 3 18.01 -10.89 7.36
CA ASP A 3 17.33 -10.91 8.65
C ASP A 3 16.76 -9.51 8.89
N ARG A 4 15.49 -9.31 8.52
CA ARG A 4 14.73 -8.08 8.77
C ARG A 4 14.45 -8.01 10.26
N LYS A 5 15.50 -7.77 11.02
CA LYS A 5 15.45 -7.76 12.48
C LYS A 5 14.93 -6.40 12.89
N THR A 6 13.83 -6.42 13.63
CA THR A 6 13.23 -5.24 14.23
C THR A 6 14.21 -4.63 15.25
N PHE A 7 14.25 -3.30 15.33
CA PHE A 7 15.05 -2.56 16.30
C PHE A 7 14.19 -1.53 17.03
N GLU A 8 14.59 -1.15 18.23
CA GLU A 8 13.91 -0.15 19.04
C GLU A 8 14.55 1.23 18.83
N TYR A 9 13.73 2.26 18.66
CA TYR A 9 14.15 3.66 18.69
C TYR A 9 13.09 4.52 19.35
N GLY A 10 13.47 5.23 20.42
CA GLY A 10 12.56 6.16 21.08
C GLY A 10 11.32 5.50 21.70
N GLY A 11 11.44 4.23 22.10
CA GLY A 11 10.33 3.44 22.63
C GLY A 11 9.42 2.81 21.57
N TYR A 12 9.77 2.92 20.28
CA TYR A 12 9.03 2.31 19.18
C TYR A 12 9.87 1.26 18.44
N HIS A 13 9.23 0.22 17.90
CA HIS A 13 9.87 -0.86 17.16
C HIS A 13 9.73 -0.67 15.66
N PHE A 14 10.86 -0.65 14.97
CA PHE A 14 10.95 -0.46 13.53
C PHE A 14 11.56 -1.67 12.83
N THR A 15 10.89 -2.14 11.78
CA THR A 15 11.36 -3.22 10.91
C THR A 15 11.76 -2.65 9.55
N PRO A 16 13.02 -2.81 9.09
CA PRO A 16 13.41 -2.37 7.75
C PRO A 16 12.69 -3.19 6.68
N ILE A 17 12.04 -2.51 5.73
CA ILE A 17 11.23 -3.15 4.69
C ILE A 17 11.95 -3.18 3.36
N ARG A 18 12.31 -2.00 2.83
CA ARG A 18 12.92 -1.84 1.50
C ARG A 18 13.50 -0.44 1.26
N LYS A 19 14.34 -0.33 0.24
CA LYS A 19 14.77 0.94 -0.38
C LYS A 19 13.70 1.47 -1.34
N PHE A 20 13.76 2.75 -1.68
CA PHE A 20 12.98 3.30 -2.78
C PHE A 20 13.45 2.72 -4.11
N TYR A 21 12.50 2.31 -4.96
CA TYR A 21 12.85 1.91 -6.31
C TYR A 21 12.92 3.13 -7.24
N LYS A 22 13.89 3.14 -8.17
CA LYS A 22 14.01 4.20 -9.19
C LYS A 22 12.71 4.46 -9.99
N LYS A 23 11.84 3.46 -10.11
CA LYS A 23 10.54 3.53 -10.80
C LYS A 23 9.42 4.21 -9.99
N GLU A 24 9.62 4.49 -8.71
CA GLU A 24 8.58 5.10 -7.85
C GLU A 24 8.44 6.62 -8.06
N GLY A 25 9.36 7.20 -8.83
CA GLY A 25 9.42 8.61 -9.15
C GLY A 25 10.63 9.28 -8.51
N ASP A 26 10.85 10.54 -8.88
CA ASP A 26 11.89 11.36 -8.27
C ASP A 26 11.53 11.73 -6.81
N PHE A 27 12.47 12.29 -6.05
CA PHE A 27 12.29 12.70 -4.66
C PHE A 27 11.02 13.53 -4.45
N PHE A 28 10.68 14.41 -5.41
CA PHE A 28 9.47 15.23 -5.38
C PHE A 28 8.16 14.42 -5.47
N ALA A 29 8.17 13.29 -6.18
CA ALA A 29 7.01 12.41 -6.25
C ALA A 29 6.81 11.63 -4.94
N ILE A 30 7.92 11.28 -4.27
CA ILE A 30 7.92 10.63 -2.96
C ILE A 30 7.46 11.61 -1.89
N SER A 31 7.99 12.84 -1.87
CA SER A 31 7.65 13.85 -0.86
C SER A 31 6.17 14.19 -0.82
N LYS A 32 5.46 14.14 -1.97
CA LYS A 32 3.99 14.30 -2.05
C LYS A 32 3.20 13.21 -1.32
N ARG A 33 3.83 12.08 -0.98
CA ARG A 33 3.22 10.95 -0.27
C ARG A 33 3.67 10.86 1.18
N LEU A 34 4.55 11.78 1.61
CA LEU A 34 5.01 11.89 2.98
C LEU A 34 4.02 12.72 3.79
N ALA A 35 3.74 12.28 5.01
CA ALA A 35 2.93 13.02 5.97
C ALA A 35 3.63 13.04 7.33
N SER A 36 3.53 14.15 8.06
CA SER A 36 4.03 14.23 9.43
C SER A 36 3.11 13.47 10.38
N ASP A 37 3.69 12.81 11.38
CA ASP A 37 2.93 12.12 12.43
C ASP A 37 3.07 12.82 13.79
N PRO A 38 2.13 13.71 14.15
CA PRO A 38 2.15 14.35 15.47
C PRO A 38 1.85 13.37 16.62
N ASN A 39 1.29 12.19 16.35
CA ASN A 39 1.00 11.21 17.39
C ASN A 39 2.25 10.47 17.83
N LEU A 40 3.10 10.06 16.88
CA LEU A 40 4.41 9.47 17.14
C LEU A 40 5.34 10.51 17.78
N GLY A 41 5.32 11.74 17.27
CA GLY A 41 6.06 12.86 17.87
C GLY A 41 7.58 12.69 17.86
N LEU A 42 8.11 11.78 17.03
CA LEU A 42 9.54 11.62 16.74
C LEU A 42 9.98 12.69 15.74
N CYS A 43 10.25 13.88 16.26
CA CYS A 43 10.71 15.03 15.47
C CYS A 43 11.67 15.92 16.28
N THR A 44 12.31 16.87 15.60
CA THR A 44 13.19 17.87 16.22
C THR A 44 12.45 19.15 16.62
N TYR A 45 11.15 19.26 16.36
CA TYR A 45 10.37 20.47 16.62
C TYR A 45 9.83 20.47 18.05
N GLN A 46 10.33 21.37 18.91
CA GLN A 46 10.03 21.38 20.36
C GLN A 46 8.53 21.32 20.70
N GLU A 47 7.66 21.96 19.93
CA GLU A 47 6.20 21.98 20.19
C GLU A 47 5.49 20.65 19.92
N ARG A 48 6.04 19.81 19.05
CA ARG A 48 5.44 18.51 18.63
C ARG A 48 6.32 17.31 19.00
N GLN A 49 7.49 17.58 19.57
CA GLN A 49 8.47 16.59 20.00
C GLN A 49 7.97 15.91 21.27
N LYS A 50 7.55 14.67 21.13
CA LYS A 50 7.32 13.77 22.27
C LYS A 50 8.59 13.01 22.61
N VAL A 51 9.33 12.63 21.58
CA VAL A 51 10.58 11.89 21.69
C VAL A 51 11.61 12.56 20.79
N PRO A 52 12.84 12.83 21.27
CA PRO A 52 13.87 13.46 20.46
C PRO A 52 14.25 12.56 19.29
N PHE A 53 14.13 13.10 18.09
CA PHE A 53 14.54 12.42 16.86
C PHE A 53 15.90 12.93 16.40
N ASP A 54 16.81 11.99 16.12
CA ASP A 54 18.10 12.21 15.48
C ASP A 54 18.27 11.24 14.32
N TYR A 55 18.40 11.79 13.11
CA TYR A 55 18.56 11.00 11.89
C TYR A 55 19.77 10.05 11.97
N ARG A 56 20.90 10.53 12.52
CA ARG A 56 22.12 9.72 12.64
C ARG A 56 21.94 8.62 13.68
N GLY A 57 21.35 8.94 14.82
CA GLY A 57 21.01 8.00 15.89
C GLY A 57 20.06 6.89 15.42
N PHE A 58 19.05 7.24 14.61
CA PHE A 58 18.11 6.28 14.05
C PHE A 58 18.83 5.22 13.20
N TYR A 59 19.68 5.64 12.26
CA TYR A 59 20.47 4.71 11.44
C TYR A 59 21.62 4.01 12.20
N ALA A 60 22.04 4.55 13.35
CA ALA A 60 23.05 3.90 14.19
C ALA A 60 22.49 2.64 14.88
N VAL A 61 21.22 2.68 15.32
CA VAL A 61 20.53 1.52 15.91
C VAL A 61 19.84 0.64 14.88
N SER A 62 19.60 1.19 13.67
CA SER A 62 18.98 0.44 12.59
C SER A 62 19.81 -0.77 12.17
N THR A 63 19.12 -1.87 11.90
CA THR A 63 19.70 -3.12 11.42
C THR A 63 20.09 -3.05 9.94
N ASP A 64 19.45 -2.18 9.16
CA ASP A 64 19.76 -1.94 7.75
C ASP A 64 19.98 -0.44 7.49
N LYS A 65 21.25 -0.08 7.33
CA LYS A 65 21.70 1.31 7.15
C LYS A 65 21.38 1.89 5.78
N GLU A 66 21.09 1.03 4.82
CA GLU A 66 20.78 1.48 3.48
C GLU A 66 19.28 1.47 3.18
N CYS A 67 18.44 1.12 4.17
CA CYS A 67 16.99 1.07 4.02
C CYS A 67 16.38 2.48 4.05
N ASP A 68 15.38 2.70 3.20
CA ASP A 68 14.65 3.98 3.15
C ASP A 68 13.29 3.92 3.85
N ILE A 69 12.66 2.73 3.87
CA ILE A 69 11.30 2.52 4.38
C ILE A 69 11.33 1.53 5.54
N PHE A 70 10.77 1.96 6.67
CA PHE A 70 10.68 1.20 7.91
C PHE A 70 9.21 1.04 8.30
N ARG A 71 8.82 -0.13 8.79
CA ARG A 71 7.49 -0.33 9.36
C ARG A 71 7.57 -0.17 10.87
N CYS A 72 6.69 0.63 11.45
CA CYS A 72 6.50 0.67 12.89
C CYS A 72 5.56 -0.49 13.29
N GLU A 73 5.98 -1.32 14.24
CA GLU A 73 5.17 -2.48 14.67
C GLU A 73 3.97 -2.04 15.54
N GLU A 74 4.07 -0.92 16.26
CA GLU A 74 3.01 -0.47 17.17
C GLU A 74 1.77 0.04 16.44
N ASN A 75 1.94 0.75 15.32
CA ASN A 75 0.83 1.30 14.54
C ASN A 75 0.68 0.65 13.15
N GLY A 76 1.63 -0.20 12.75
CA GLY A 76 1.64 -0.88 11.46
C GLY A 76 1.90 0.03 10.25
N LEU A 77 2.17 1.33 10.46
CA LEU A 77 2.42 2.30 9.40
C LEU A 77 3.86 2.24 8.91
N LEU A 78 4.07 2.75 7.70
CA LEU A 78 5.40 2.88 7.11
C LEU A 78 5.94 4.28 7.36
N TYR A 79 7.23 4.35 7.63
CA TYR A 79 7.96 5.58 7.91
C TYR A 79 9.22 5.69 7.06
N VAL A 80 9.53 6.94 6.71
CA VAL A 80 10.74 7.35 6.00
C VAL A 80 11.49 8.33 6.88
N PRO A 81 12.72 8.01 7.32
CA PRO A 81 13.52 8.91 8.14
C PRO A 81 13.92 10.14 7.32
N GLY A 82 13.40 11.30 7.70
CA GLY A 82 13.83 12.59 7.19
C GLY A 82 14.92 13.20 8.06
N LYS A 83 15.45 14.36 7.66
CA LYS A 83 16.47 15.07 8.47
C LYS A 83 15.96 15.47 9.86
N ASN A 84 14.69 15.86 9.95
CA ASN A 84 14.11 16.49 11.14
C ASN A 84 13.01 15.64 11.82
N GLU A 85 12.45 14.67 11.12
CA GLU A 85 11.34 13.84 11.63
C GLU A 85 11.22 12.53 10.85
N LEU A 86 10.48 11.58 11.43
CA LEU A 86 10.01 10.38 10.73
C LEU A 86 8.68 10.68 10.02
N PHE A 87 8.71 10.67 8.70
CA PHE A 87 7.52 10.90 7.88
C PHE A 87 6.76 9.60 7.65
N ILE A 88 5.44 9.60 7.81
CA ILE A 88 4.58 8.52 7.34
C ILE A 88 4.68 8.44 5.81
N TYR A 89 4.88 7.24 5.28
CA TYR A 89 4.89 6.96 3.86
C TYR A 89 3.62 6.22 3.45
N HIS A 90 2.87 6.82 2.53
CA HIS A 90 1.75 6.16 1.88
C HIS A 90 2.20 5.47 0.60
N GLU A 91 2.13 4.14 0.58
CA GLU A 91 2.44 3.39 -0.63
C GLU A 91 1.52 3.83 -1.79
N PRO A 92 2.06 3.99 -3.00
CA PRO A 92 1.23 4.27 -4.16
C PRO A 92 0.25 3.13 -4.34
N LYS A 93 -1.06 3.43 -4.26
CA LYS A 93 -2.10 2.48 -4.67
C LYS A 93 -1.81 2.09 -6.11
N GLN A 94 -1.34 0.86 -6.33
CA GLN A 94 -1.18 0.34 -7.68
C GLN A 94 -2.58 0.39 -8.30
N LYS A 95 -2.77 1.29 -9.29
CA LYS A 95 -3.96 1.25 -10.13
C LYS A 95 -3.93 -0.13 -10.77
N LYS A 96 -4.75 -1.05 -10.26
CA LYS A 96 -5.03 -2.33 -10.89
C LYS A 96 -5.45 -1.96 -12.31
N ARG A 97 -4.58 -2.18 -13.29
CA ARG A 97 -5.01 -2.17 -14.68
C ARG A 97 -5.91 -3.38 -14.78
N ASN A 98 -7.23 -3.17 -14.63
CA ASN A 98 -8.20 -4.21 -14.94
C ASN A 98 -7.84 -4.67 -16.35
N SER A 99 -7.48 -5.94 -16.48
CA SER A 99 -7.06 -6.47 -17.77
C SER A 99 -8.26 -6.44 -18.70
N ILE A 100 -8.06 -6.23 -20.01
CA ILE A 100 -9.16 -6.37 -20.99
C ILE A 100 -9.81 -7.77 -20.86
N ALA A 101 -9.05 -8.77 -20.38
CA ALA A 101 -9.56 -10.10 -20.06
C ALA A 101 -10.59 -10.12 -18.92
N ASP A 102 -10.47 -9.26 -17.90
CA ASP A 102 -11.50 -9.08 -16.85
C ASP A 102 -12.76 -8.40 -17.39
N ALA A 103 -12.64 -7.51 -18.37
CA ALA A 103 -13.79 -6.87 -19.00
C ALA A 103 -14.53 -7.83 -19.96
N LEU A 104 -13.79 -8.64 -20.72
CA LEU A 104 -14.36 -9.63 -21.65
C LEU A 104 -14.94 -10.86 -20.95
N SER A 105 -14.48 -11.20 -19.74
CA SER A 105 -15.04 -12.31 -18.96
C SER A 105 -16.45 -11.99 -18.43
N GLN A 106 -16.75 -10.71 -18.16
CA GLN A 106 -18.07 -10.26 -17.73
C GLN A 106 -19.11 -10.25 -18.86
N SER A 107 -18.70 -10.13 -20.12
CA SER A 107 -19.62 -10.10 -21.27
C SER A 107 -20.06 -11.48 -21.80
N ARG A 108 -19.54 -12.60 -21.27
CA ARG A 108 -19.87 -13.95 -21.79
C ARG A 108 -20.98 -14.70 -21.05
N ASN A 109 -21.62 -14.11 -20.04
CA ASN A 109 -22.68 -14.77 -19.26
C ASN A 109 -24.11 -14.29 -19.60
N VAL A 110 -24.39 -14.01 -20.87
CA VAL A 110 -25.79 -13.81 -21.35
C VAL A 110 -26.00 -14.63 -22.62
N THR A 111 -26.09 -15.95 -22.49
CA THR A 111 -27.00 -16.82 -23.27
C THR A 111 -26.91 -18.24 -22.73
N ASP A 112 -27.92 -18.70 -22.00
CA ASP A 112 -28.61 -19.97 -22.27
C ASP A 112 -29.68 -20.20 -21.20
N ALA A 113 -30.93 -19.86 -21.54
CA ALA A 113 -32.11 -20.38 -20.88
C ALA A 113 -33.25 -20.33 -21.89
N THR A 114 -33.47 -21.44 -22.59
CA THR A 114 -34.71 -22.23 -22.56
C THR A 114 -34.84 -23.02 -23.86
N GLY A 115 -34.70 -24.33 -23.75
CA GLY A 115 -34.95 -25.28 -24.82
C GLY A 115 -36.41 -25.33 -25.28
N ILE A 116 -36.56 -25.47 -26.59
CA ILE A 116 -37.52 -26.29 -27.35
C ILE A 116 -38.80 -26.76 -26.62
N SER A 117 -39.96 -26.31 -27.12
CA SER A 117 -41.17 -27.14 -27.16
C SER A 117 -41.83 -27.05 -28.53
N GLY A 118 -41.77 -28.15 -29.29
CA GLY A 118 -42.54 -28.34 -30.51
C GLY A 118 -44.02 -28.58 -30.21
N GLY A 119 -44.88 -28.26 -31.19
CA GLY A 119 -46.31 -28.54 -31.12
C GLY A 119 -47.14 -27.72 -32.11
N ARG A 120 -47.04 -28.04 -33.41
CA ARG A 120 -48.09 -27.68 -34.38
C ARG A 120 -49.25 -28.66 -34.20
N GLN A 121 -50.41 -28.18 -33.78
CA GLN A 121 -51.69 -28.85 -34.01
C GLN A 121 -52.59 -27.88 -34.77
N SER A 122 -52.68 -28.13 -36.07
CA SER A 122 -53.75 -27.65 -36.93
C SER A 122 -54.92 -28.61 -36.81
N SER A 123 -56.07 -28.11 -36.38
CA SER A 123 -57.36 -28.78 -36.49
C SER A 123 -58.36 -27.77 -37.01
N ASP A 124 -58.80 -28.01 -38.24
CA ASP A 124 -59.97 -27.46 -38.92
C ASP A 124 -61.22 -27.58 -38.06
N PRO A 125 -62.19 -26.65 -38.18
CA PRO A 125 -63.57 -26.96 -37.97
C PRO A 125 -64.34 -26.94 -39.29
N GLU A 126 -64.82 -28.11 -39.71
CA GLU A 126 -66.02 -28.24 -40.54
C GLU A 126 -67.21 -27.60 -39.80
N ARG A 127 -67.84 -26.57 -40.39
CA ARG A 127 -69.29 -26.49 -40.63
C ARG A 127 -69.68 -25.27 -41.45
#